data_AF-A0A3M1G4D9-F1
#
_entry.id   AF-A0A3M1G4D9-F1
#
_cell.length_a   1.000
_cell.length_b   1.000
_cell.length_c   1.000
_cell.angle_alpha   90.00
_cell.angle_beta   90.00
_cell.angle_gamma   90.00
#
_symmetry.space_group_name_H-M   'P 1'
#
loop_
_entity.id
_entity.type
_entity.pdbx_description
1 polymer ?
#
loop_
_entity_poly.entity_id
_entity_poly.type
_entity_poly.pdbx_seq_one_letter_code
_entity_poly.pdbx_strand_id
1 'polypeptide(L)'
;MVDETLKGTGIKVLIVDDNEAIIDALSYGLRAAGYDVITATNGREALERSRKEHPDLIISDIVMPEMDGFEFCRALRQDPEFSDLPFLFLTAHGDKDRKLQGLKYGADDYIVKPFEIDELLARIEVILKRAKKSATEGALSGRLSEIGLPDLLQVMEQTSKRGKVYIKAQGKEGWVSLSSGHIMDASFAELSGEDALVELFLLEDGTFYYKAEPVEKGPIDRPVGFVLMDIARLSDELVALKEFLPNEAAMVSLIQKPEEFDEPAEETIVEGLEKEGPRSVKELITFTGLSATRLKVAIAKLSKRGCIAILDSEEPVKLPSQAKVLFLSETEGIIGQFKEKLSELYGIKALKGKVMVDMVPVKTEFGTIEFVFFEKASNFKNLWRPFLKDAHLVLVAGRADESILDELEG
;
A
#
# COMPACT_ATOMS: atom_id res chain seq x y z
N MET A 1 -13.10 22.34 37.14
CA MET A 1 -14.04 21.28 36.76
C MET A 1 -13.18 20.08 36.39
N VAL A 2 -13.20 19.06 37.23
CA VAL A 2 -12.43 17.81 37.04
C VAL A 2 -13.10 17.06 35.90
N ASP A 3 -12.30 16.57 34.95
CA ASP A 3 -12.77 15.83 33.78
C ASP A 3 -13.42 14.52 34.27
N GLU A 4 -14.75 14.41 34.21
CA GLU A 4 -15.52 13.26 34.72
C GLU A 4 -15.19 11.94 33.99
N THR A 5 -14.44 12.00 32.90
CA THR A 5 -14.08 10.87 32.04
C THR A 5 -12.95 9.99 32.59
N LEU A 6 -12.33 10.37 33.72
CA LEU A 6 -11.19 9.65 34.34
C LEU A 6 -11.43 9.15 35.77
N LYS A 7 -12.68 8.99 36.22
CA LYS A 7 -12.94 8.19 37.44
C LYS A 7 -12.37 6.78 37.22
N GLY A 8 -11.59 6.26 38.18
CA GLY A 8 -10.74 5.06 38.03
C GLY A 8 -11.45 3.73 37.73
N THR A 9 -12.73 3.76 37.37
CA THR A 9 -13.57 2.58 37.13
C THR A 9 -12.95 1.68 36.06
N GLY A 10 -12.55 0.48 36.47
CA GLY A 10 -11.93 -0.53 35.60
C GLY A 10 -10.43 -0.36 35.37
N ILE A 11 -9.75 0.55 36.08
CA ILE A 11 -8.28 0.71 36.04
C ILE A 11 -7.68 -0.02 37.25
N LYS A 12 -6.79 -0.98 37.01
CA LYS A 12 -6.08 -1.74 38.03
C LYS A 12 -4.75 -1.08 38.40
N VAL A 13 -4.55 -0.80 39.67
CA VAL A 13 -3.32 -0.22 40.22
C VAL A 13 -2.65 -1.21 41.15
N LEU A 14 -1.38 -1.53 40.88
CA LEU A 14 -0.54 -2.33 41.78
C LEU A 14 0.27 -1.42 42.70
N ILE A 15 0.04 -1.55 44.01
CA ILE A 15 0.79 -0.86 45.06
C ILE A 15 1.85 -1.80 45.61
N VAL A 16 3.09 -1.33 45.70
CA VAL A 16 4.24 -2.10 46.20
C VAL A 16 4.97 -1.30 47.27
N ASP A 17 4.91 -1.76 48.51
CA ASP A 17 5.57 -1.11 49.66
C ASP A 17 5.76 -2.18 50.75
N ASP A 18 6.87 -2.16 51.49
CA ASP A 18 7.11 -3.13 52.57
C ASP A 18 6.39 -2.76 53.88
N ASN A 19 5.76 -1.58 53.93
CA ASN A 19 4.99 -1.10 55.06
C ASN A 19 3.47 -1.27 54.82
N GLU A 20 2.87 -2.24 55.50
CA GLU A 20 1.43 -2.54 55.43
C GLU A 20 0.54 -1.32 55.72
N ALA A 21 0.94 -0.44 56.64
CA ALA A 21 0.15 0.76 56.95
C ALA A 21 0.12 1.75 55.78
N ILE A 22 1.18 1.82 54.99
CA ILE A 22 1.22 2.64 53.77
C ILE A 22 0.34 2.00 52.68
N ILE A 23 0.45 0.68 52.50
CA ILE A 23 -0.40 -0.07 51.57
C ILE A 23 -1.89 0.18 51.89
N ASP A 24 -2.29 0.05 53.16
CA ASP A 24 -3.68 0.22 53.57
C ASP A 24 -4.20 1.64 53.33
N ALA A 25 -3.40 2.65 53.70
CA ALA A 25 -3.76 4.05 53.49
C ALA A 25 -3.92 4.39 51.99
N LEU A 26 -2.98 3.94 51.15
CA LEU A 26 -3.04 4.14 49.70
C LEU A 26 -4.20 3.36 49.06
N SER A 27 -4.41 2.12 49.49
CA SER A 27 -5.49 1.27 49.01
C SER A 27 -6.85 1.90 49.30
N TYR A 28 -7.04 2.47 50.49
CA TYR A 28 -8.27 3.16 50.86
C TYR A 28 -8.52 4.37 49.96
N GLY A 29 -7.51 5.25 49.79
CA GLY A 29 -7.62 6.44 48.95
C GLY A 29 -7.90 6.13 47.49
N LEU A 30 -7.19 5.16 46.91
CA LEU A 30 -7.35 4.78 45.49
C LEU A 30 -8.68 4.07 45.23
N ARG A 31 -9.13 3.19 46.13
CA ARG A 31 -10.47 2.56 46.01
C ARG A 31 -11.59 3.60 46.13
N ALA A 32 -11.45 4.59 47.01
CA ALA A 32 -12.40 5.69 47.12
C ALA A 32 -12.47 6.54 45.83
N ALA A 33 -11.37 6.65 45.09
CA ALA A 33 -11.31 7.27 43.77
C ALA A 33 -11.76 6.36 42.61
N GLY A 34 -12.13 5.11 42.90
CA GLY A 34 -12.73 4.17 41.95
C GLY A 34 -11.77 3.19 41.27
N TYR A 35 -10.50 3.14 41.69
CA TYR A 35 -9.50 2.20 41.15
C TYR A 35 -9.62 0.80 41.76
N ASP A 36 -9.33 -0.22 40.95
CA ASP A 36 -9.13 -1.58 41.42
C ASP A 36 -7.71 -1.73 41.95
N VAL A 37 -7.54 -2.13 43.22
CA VAL A 37 -6.22 -2.12 43.87
C VAL A 37 -5.71 -3.53 44.12
N ILE A 38 -4.51 -3.81 43.60
CA ILE A 38 -3.68 -4.98 43.86
C ILE A 38 -2.52 -4.53 44.77
N THR A 39 -2.08 -5.39 45.68
CA THR A 39 -1.00 -5.06 46.62
C THR A 39 0.11 -6.11 46.56
N ALA A 40 1.34 -5.69 46.82
CA ALA A 40 2.51 -6.55 47.00
C ALA A 40 3.45 -5.90 48.04
N THR A 41 4.24 -6.73 48.72
CA THR A 41 5.11 -6.29 49.83
C THR A 41 6.59 -6.18 49.46
N ASN A 42 6.96 -6.63 48.25
CA ASN A 42 8.31 -6.50 47.69
C ASN A 42 8.28 -6.62 46.16
N GLY A 43 9.41 -6.30 45.51
CA GLY A 43 9.52 -6.32 44.05
C GLY A 43 9.32 -7.71 43.39
N ARG A 44 9.67 -8.80 44.09
CA ARG A 44 9.52 -10.17 43.57
C ARG A 44 8.06 -10.59 43.52
N GLU A 45 7.33 -10.36 44.61
CA GLU A 45 5.88 -10.58 44.66
C GLU A 45 5.16 -9.70 43.62
N ALA A 46 5.57 -8.43 43.51
CA ALA A 46 5.00 -7.49 42.55
C ALA A 46 5.18 -7.96 41.10
N LEU A 47 6.32 -8.54 40.74
CA LEU A 47 6.56 -9.09 39.41
C LEU A 47 5.65 -10.30 39.11
N GLU A 48 5.46 -11.20 40.08
CA GLU A 48 4.54 -12.32 39.93
C GLU A 48 3.08 -11.87 39.78
N ARG A 49 2.67 -10.86 40.56
CA ARG A 49 1.32 -10.30 40.47
C ARG A 49 1.09 -9.53 39.18
N SER A 50 2.09 -8.80 38.69
CA SER A 50 2.03 -8.08 37.41
C SER A 50 1.68 -9.03 36.25
N ARG A 51 2.29 -10.21 36.23
CA ARG A 51 2.04 -11.26 35.23
C ARG A 51 0.70 -11.97 35.33
N LYS A 52 0.09 -11.99 36.53
CA LYS A 52 -1.18 -12.69 36.76
C LYS A 52 -2.37 -11.76 36.56
N GLU A 53 -2.23 -10.51 36.99
CA GLU A 53 -3.36 -9.58 37.14
C GLU A 53 -3.40 -8.49 36.07
N HIS A 54 -2.29 -8.28 35.34
CA HIS A 54 -2.11 -7.24 34.31
C HIS A 54 -2.57 -5.86 34.79
N PRO A 55 -1.85 -5.23 35.74
CA PRO A 55 -2.19 -3.88 36.19
C PRO A 55 -2.01 -2.85 35.06
N ASP A 56 -2.72 -1.73 35.15
CA ASP A 56 -2.61 -0.58 34.25
C ASP A 56 -1.60 0.49 34.74
N LEU A 57 -1.22 0.42 36.01
CA LEU A 57 -0.26 1.31 36.66
C LEU A 57 0.39 0.61 37.85
N ILE A 58 1.69 0.85 38.06
CA ILE A 58 2.42 0.44 39.25
C ILE A 58 2.81 1.67 40.07
N ILE A 59 2.61 1.59 41.38
CA ILE A 59 3.10 2.54 42.38
C ILE A 59 4.00 1.77 43.33
N SER A 60 5.30 2.08 43.37
CA SER A 60 6.29 1.31 44.14
C SER A 60 7.12 2.19 45.03
N ASP A 61 7.37 1.77 46.28
CA ASP A 61 8.52 2.25 47.04
C ASP A 61 9.82 1.83 46.34
N ILE A 62 10.89 2.55 46.62
CA ILE A 62 12.24 2.26 46.17
C ILE A 62 12.92 1.28 47.12
N VAL A 63 12.83 1.52 48.43
CA VAL A 63 13.59 0.77 49.43
C VAL A 63 12.70 -0.33 50.00
N MET A 64 12.90 -1.56 49.56
CA MET A 64 12.14 -2.74 49.98
C MET A 64 13.08 -3.94 50.15
N PRO A 65 12.73 -4.93 50.99
CA PRO A 65 13.49 -6.17 51.12
C PRO A 65 13.35 -7.05 49.86
N GLU A 66 14.26 -8.03 49.73
CA GLU A 66 14.34 -9.03 48.65
C GLU A 66 14.65 -8.50 47.24
N MET A 67 13.83 -7.57 46.75
CA MET A 67 13.99 -6.91 45.45
C MET A 67 13.53 -5.47 45.62
N ASP A 68 14.44 -4.54 45.36
CA ASP A 68 14.16 -3.12 45.48
C ASP A 68 13.31 -2.60 44.31
N GLY A 69 12.77 -1.38 44.43
CA GLY A 69 11.90 -0.80 43.42
C GLY A 69 12.60 -0.56 42.06
N PHE A 70 13.92 -0.32 42.06
CA PHE A 70 14.69 -0.14 40.82
C PHE A 70 14.92 -1.46 40.10
N GLU A 71 15.27 -2.52 40.85
CA GLU A 71 15.43 -3.87 40.32
C GLU A 71 14.12 -4.39 39.74
N PHE A 72 13.01 -4.14 40.43
CA PHE A 72 11.67 -4.48 39.97
C PHE A 72 11.30 -3.74 38.67
N CYS A 73 11.46 -2.42 38.65
CA CYS A 73 11.20 -1.61 37.46
C CYS A 73 12.05 -2.09 36.27
N ARG A 74 13.34 -2.36 36.49
CA ARG A 74 14.24 -2.87 35.45
C ARG A 74 13.80 -4.24 34.93
N ALA A 75 13.37 -5.14 35.80
CA ALA A 75 12.88 -6.46 35.42
C ALA A 75 11.62 -6.36 34.54
N LEU A 76 10.70 -5.45 34.86
CA LEU A 76 9.52 -5.17 34.02
C LEU A 76 9.91 -4.57 32.67
N ARG A 77 10.87 -3.63 32.63
CA ARG A 77 11.31 -3.02 31.37
C ARG A 77 12.03 -4.00 30.43
N GLN A 78 12.54 -5.12 30.94
CA GLN A 78 13.11 -6.21 30.14
C GLN A 78 12.05 -7.17 29.58
N ASP A 79 10.84 -7.14 30.12
CA ASP A 79 9.71 -7.96 29.68
C ASP A 79 8.91 -7.16 28.61
N PRO A 80 8.89 -7.58 27.34
CA PRO A 80 8.27 -6.80 26.27
C PRO A 80 6.80 -6.47 26.54
N GLU A 81 6.09 -7.35 27.26
CA GLU A 81 4.69 -7.18 27.64
C GLU A 81 4.46 -6.01 28.60
N PHE A 82 5.43 -5.70 29.45
CA PHE A 82 5.33 -4.66 30.50
C PHE A 82 6.28 -3.49 30.26
N SER A 83 6.96 -3.47 29.12
CA SER A 83 7.96 -2.46 28.78
C SER A 83 7.41 -1.03 28.80
N ASP A 84 6.14 -0.85 28.39
CA ASP A 84 5.43 0.43 28.38
C ASP A 84 4.47 0.62 29.57
N LEU A 85 4.46 -0.31 30.55
CA LEU A 85 3.56 -0.24 31.69
C LEU A 85 3.89 0.98 32.57
N PRO A 86 2.94 1.88 32.86
CA PRO A 86 3.20 3.06 33.65
C PRO A 86 3.71 2.73 35.06
N PHE A 87 4.77 3.43 35.48
CA PHE A 87 5.46 3.16 36.75
C PHE A 87 5.76 4.45 37.51
N LEU A 88 5.24 4.55 38.73
CA LEU A 88 5.38 5.68 39.64
C LEU A 88 6.18 5.28 40.88
N PHE A 89 7.31 5.97 41.13
CA PHE A 89 8.08 5.76 42.36
C PHE A 89 7.56 6.60 43.53
N LEU A 90 7.53 6.01 44.72
CA LEU A 90 7.43 6.72 45.99
C LEU A 90 8.83 6.78 46.62
N THR A 91 9.28 7.96 47.06
CA THR A 91 10.65 8.16 47.56
C THR A 91 10.68 8.98 48.86
N ALA A 92 11.60 8.70 49.78
CA ALA A 92 11.78 9.50 50.98
C ALA A 92 12.56 10.80 50.71
N HIS A 93 12.34 11.84 51.52
CA HIS A 93 13.01 13.14 51.40
C HIS A 93 14.54 12.99 51.63
N GLY A 94 15.37 13.31 50.63
CA GLY A 94 16.83 13.32 50.75
C GLY A 94 17.61 12.88 49.50
N ASP A 95 16.99 12.15 48.59
CA ASP A 95 17.68 11.54 47.44
C ASP A 95 17.59 12.37 46.15
N LYS A 96 18.14 13.59 46.15
CA LYS A 96 18.28 14.37 44.90
C LYS A 96 19.07 13.62 43.82
N ASP A 97 19.99 12.73 44.22
CA ASP A 97 20.78 11.90 43.30
C ASP A 97 20.00 10.69 42.74
N ARG A 98 18.96 10.19 43.43
CA ARG A 98 18.14 9.08 42.92
C ARG A 98 17.02 9.51 41.97
N LYS A 99 16.61 10.79 42.00
CA LYS A 99 15.69 11.35 40.97
C LYS A 99 16.27 11.23 39.55
N LEU A 100 17.59 11.41 39.40
CA LEU A 100 18.32 11.23 38.14
C LEU A 100 18.50 9.74 37.77
N GLN A 101 18.39 8.83 38.74
CA GLN A 101 18.47 7.38 38.52
C GLN A 101 17.09 6.80 38.12
N GLY A 102 15.98 7.21 38.74
CA GLY A 102 14.64 6.72 38.39
C GLY A 102 14.25 6.95 36.92
N LEU A 103 14.62 8.11 36.36
CA LEU A 103 14.47 8.39 34.92
C LEU A 103 15.38 7.53 34.03
N LYS A 104 16.55 7.08 34.51
CA LYS A 104 17.44 6.16 33.78
C LYS A 104 16.95 4.70 33.81
N TYR A 105 16.16 4.33 34.81
CA TYR A 105 15.62 2.98 34.96
C TYR A 105 14.22 2.80 34.35
N GLY A 106 13.64 3.87 33.77
CA GLY A 106 12.43 3.78 32.95
C GLY A 106 11.12 4.06 33.68
N ALA A 107 11.14 4.72 34.85
CA ALA A 107 9.91 5.17 35.51
C ALA A 107 9.36 6.48 34.90
N ASP A 108 8.05 6.63 34.94
CA ASP A 108 7.31 7.71 34.29
C ASP A 108 7.21 8.98 35.15
N ASP A 109 7.20 8.83 36.47
CA ASP A 109 7.23 9.94 37.44
C ASP A 109 7.63 9.45 38.85
N TYR A 110 7.77 10.38 39.80
CA TYR A 110 8.04 10.08 41.20
C TYR A 110 7.30 11.05 42.16
N ILE A 111 7.03 10.59 43.37
CA ILE A 111 6.46 11.38 44.48
C ILE A 111 7.32 11.26 45.72
N VAL A 112 7.58 12.40 46.37
CA VAL A 112 8.34 12.43 47.63
C VAL A 112 7.37 12.26 48.81
N LYS A 113 7.62 11.28 49.67
CA LYS A 113 6.97 11.09 50.97
C LYS A 113 7.43 12.20 51.95
N PRO A 114 6.54 12.80 52.77
CA PRO A 114 5.08 12.59 52.80
C PRO A 114 4.38 13.37 51.67
N PHE A 115 3.29 12.79 51.15
CA PHE A 115 2.45 13.40 50.11
C PHE A 115 0.97 13.30 50.50
N GLU A 116 0.14 14.15 49.90
CA GLU A 116 -1.31 14.10 50.07
C GLU A 116 -1.93 13.19 49.00
N ILE A 117 -3.06 12.55 49.32
CA ILE A 117 -3.73 11.62 48.39
C ILE A 117 -4.15 12.32 47.09
N ASP A 118 -4.56 13.60 47.18
CA ASP A 118 -4.93 14.40 46.03
C ASP A 118 -3.74 14.68 45.09
N GLU A 119 -2.52 14.82 45.64
CA GLU A 119 -1.29 14.94 44.83
C GLU A 119 -1.02 13.63 44.08
N LEU A 120 -1.16 12.49 44.77
CA LEU A 120 -1.00 11.18 44.15
C LEU A 120 -2.02 10.98 43.02
N LEU A 121 -3.29 11.26 43.26
CA LEU A 121 -4.36 11.13 42.26
C LEU A 121 -4.10 12.02 41.04
N ALA A 122 -3.70 13.27 41.24
CA ALA A 122 -3.37 14.17 40.13
C ALA A 122 -2.22 13.64 39.26
N ARG A 123 -1.20 13.03 39.87
CA ARG A 123 -0.08 12.43 39.13
C ARG A 123 -0.48 11.15 38.41
N ILE A 124 -1.29 10.30 39.05
CA ILE A 124 -1.88 9.11 38.42
C ILE A 124 -2.67 9.51 37.18
N GLU A 125 -3.52 10.53 37.25
CA GLU A 125 -4.27 11.03 36.11
C GLU A 125 -3.35 11.50 34.97
N VAL A 126 -2.29 12.26 35.28
CA VAL A 126 -1.32 12.72 34.27
C VAL A 126 -0.58 11.55 33.63
N ILE A 127 -0.13 10.58 34.42
CA ILE A 127 0.59 9.38 33.95
C ILE A 127 -0.33 8.52 33.08
N LEU A 128 -1.54 8.22 33.55
CA LEU A 128 -2.51 7.43 32.78
C LEU A 128 -2.98 8.16 31.53
N LYS A 129 -3.11 9.49 31.56
CA LYS A 129 -3.41 10.29 30.38
C LYS A 129 -2.26 10.25 29.38
N ARG A 130 -1.00 10.33 29.85
CA ARG A 130 0.20 10.15 29.01
C ARG A 130 0.30 8.73 28.48
N ALA A 131 0.00 7.70 29.28
CA ALA A 131 0.02 6.31 28.87
C ALA A 131 -1.08 6.00 27.86
N LYS A 132 -2.31 6.52 28.07
CA LYS A 132 -3.38 6.49 27.06
C LYS A 132 -2.97 7.25 25.82
N LYS A 133 -2.35 8.43 25.97
CA LYS A 133 -1.78 9.22 24.87
C LYS A 133 -0.56 8.55 24.22
N SER A 134 0.19 7.68 24.89
CA SER A 134 1.26 6.88 24.29
C SER A 134 0.71 5.60 23.66
N ALA A 135 -0.40 5.08 24.16
CA ALA A 135 -1.16 4.00 23.54
C ALA A 135 -2.00 4.50 22.33
N THR A 136 -2.36 5.80 22.29
CA THR A 136 -3.09 6.45 21.17
C THR A 136 -2.22 7.36 20.29
N GLU A 137 -1.06 7.84 20.75
CA GLU A 137 -0.11 8.73 20.05
C GLU A 137 1.38 8.36 20.25
N GLY A 138 1.72 7.31 21.01
CA GLY A 138 3.09 6.77 21.16
C GLY A 138 3.40 5.65 20.17
N ALA A 139 2.49 5.39 19.25
CA ALA A 139 2.69 4.49 18.17
C ALA A 139 3.10 5.30 16.94
N LEU A 140 4.42 5.46 16.75
CA LEU A 140 5.11 5.92 15.53
C LEU A 140 4.12 6.52 14.51
N SER A 141 3.76 7.80 14.66
CA SER A 141 2.78 8.48 13.83
C SER A 141 3.37 9.77 13.29
N GLY A 142 2.89 10.21 12.13
CA GLY A 142 3.47 11.34 11.44
C GLY A 142 2.96 11.46 10.01
N ARG A 143 3.71 12.21 9.20
CA ARG A 143 3.43 12.40 7.79
C ARG A 143 4.40 11.62 6.92
N LEU A 144 3.88 11.00 5.86
CA LEU A 144 4.71 10.29 4.88
C LEU A 144 5.68 11.24 4.16
N SER A 145 5.31 12.51 4.00
CA SER A 145 6.18 13.54 3.43
C SER A 145 7.43 13.88 4.28
N GLU A 146 7.47 13.45 5.55
CA GLU A 146 8.59 13.73 6.46
C GLU A 146 9.62 12.59 6.55
N ILE A 147 9.16 11.33 6.46
CA ILE A 147 9.99 10.14 6.64
C ILE A 147 9.93 9.17 5.45
N GLY A 148 8.85 9.15 4.67
CA GLY A 148 8.61 8.12 3.67
C GLY A 148 8.29 6.75 4.28
N LEU A 149 7.52 5.94 3.55
CA LEU A 149 7.20 4.58 3.99
C LEU A 149 8.42 3.63 4.03
N PRO A 150 9.37 3.66 3.05
CA PRO A 150 10.59 2.84 3.11
C PRO A 150 11.38 2.99 4.41
N ASP A 151 11.70 4.23 4.78
CA ASP A 151 12.53 4.50 5.95
C ASP A 151 11.78 4.16 7.23
N LEU A 152 10.46 4.37 7.26
CA LEU A 152 9.61 3.97 8.37
C LEU A 152 9.69 2.45 8.63
N LEU A 153 9.54 1.64 7.58
CA LEU A 153 9.59 0.17 7.70
C LEU A 153 11.01 -0.30 8.07
N GLN A 154 12.04 0.38 7.58
CA GLN A 154 13.44 0.10 7.95
C GLN A 154 13.70 0.35 9.45
N VAL A 155 13.16 1.44 10.00
CA VAL A 155 13.22 1.73 11.45
C VAL A 155 12.47 0.67 12.25
N MET A 156 11.32 0.20 11.75
CA MET A 156 10.54 -0.85 12.40
C MET A 156 11.25 -2.21 12.38
N GLU A 157 11.97 -2.53 11.30
CA GLU A 157 12.83 -3.72 11.20
C GLU A 157 13.95 -3.67 12.24
N GLN A 158 14.67 -2.55 12.33
CA GLN A 158 15.77 -2.38 13.31
C GLN A 158 15.31 -2.46 14.76
N THR A 159 14.07 -2.02 15.03
CA THR A 159 13.47 -2.08 16.36
C THR A 159 12.70 -3.38 16.63
N SER A 160 12.71 -4.32 15.68
CA SER A 160 11.99 -5.61 15.76
C SER A 160 10.52 -5.46 16.20
N LYS A 161 9.87 -4.36 15.81
CA LYS A 161 8.48 -4.08 16.19
C LYS A 161 7.51 -5.03 15.50
N ARG A 162 6.46 -5.44 16.22
CA ARG A 162 5.35 -6.26 15.70
C ARG A 162 4.05 -5.47 15.73
N GLY A 163 3.32 -5.44 14.65
CA GLY A 163 2.05 -4.71 14.57
C GLY A 163 1.75 -4.20 13.16
N LYS A 164 0.85 -3.23 13.05
CA LYS A 164 0.48 -2.62 11.76
C LYS A 164 0.81 -1.15 11.73
N VAL A 165 1.30 -0.69 10.58
CA VAL A 165 1.33 0.72 10.21
C VAL A 165 0.07 0.99 9.41
N TYR A 166 -0.79 1.85 9.91
CA TYR A 166 -1.97 2.35 9.20
C TYR A 166 -1.62 3.61 8.46
N ILE A 167 -2.12 3.74 7.23
CA ILE A 167 -1.79 4.81 6.32
C ILE A 167 -3.09 5.37 5.75
N LYS A 168 -3.19 6.70 5.71
CA LYS A 168 -4.28 7.43 5.08
C LYS A 168 -3.72 8.47 4.12
N ALA A 169 -4.02 8.31 2.84
CA ALA A 169 -3.51 9.17 1.77
C ALA A 169 -4.53 9.22 0.63
N GLN A 170 -4.64 10.36 -0.06
CA GLN A 170 -5.51 10.52 -1.23
C GLN A 170 -6.98 10.08 -1.02
N GLY A 171 -7.50 10.25 0.20
CA GLY A 171 -8.86 9.81 0.57
C GLY A 171 -9.04 8.29 0.71
N LYS A 172 -7.95 7.52 0.55
CA LYS A 172 -7.88 6.07 0.73
C LYS A 172 -7.20 5.74 2.05
N GLU A 173 -7.49 4.55 2.55
CA GLU A 173 -6.90 4.00 3.76
C GLU A 173 -6.24 2.66 3.44
N GLY A 174 -5.20 2.34 4.20
CA GLY A 174 -4.46 1.10 4.06
C GLY A 174 -3.62 0.80 5.29
N TRP A 175 -2.94 -0.33 5.25
CA TRP A 175 -2.05 -0.76 6.31
C TRP A 175 -0.96 -1.68 5.78
N VAL A 176 0.17 -1.71 6.49
CA VAL A 176 1.26 -2.69 6.31
C VAL A 176 1.46 -3.39 7.64
N SER A 177 1.42 -4.72 7.65
CA SER A 177 1.64 -5.53 8.84
C SER A 177 3.06 -6.07 8.90
N LEU A 178 3.67 -5.98 10.08
CA LEU A 178 5.04 -6.37 10.32
C LEU A 178 5.16 -7.33 11.50
N SER A 179 6.02 -8.33 11.35
CA SER A 179 6.40 -9.23 12.44
C SER A 179 7.82 -9.73 12.23
N SER A 180 8.66 -9.69 13.27
CA SER A 180 10.02 -10.27 13.23
C SER A 180 10.87 -9.80 12.03
N GLY A 181 10.83 -8.51 11.69
CA GLY A 181 11.56 -7.94 10.55
C GLY A 181 11.00 -8.32 9.17
N HIS A 182 9.83 -8.95 9.11
CA HIS A 182 9.15 -9.31 7.87
C HIS A 182 7.89 -8.44 7.69
N ILE A 183 7.58 -8.15 6.43
CA ILE A 183 6.27 -7.68 6.01
C ILE A 183 5.40 -8.92 5.81
N MET A 184 4.34 -9.01 6.59
CA MET A 184 3.47 -10.19 6.59
C MET A 184 2.36 -10.06 5.55
N ASP A 185 1.78 -8.87 5.45
CA ASP A 185 0.68 -8.54 4.53
C ASP A 185 0.50 -7.02 4.44
N ALA A 186 -0.21 -6.57 3.41
CA ALA A 186 -0.58 -5.17 3.23
C ALA A 186 -1.94 -5.01 2.54
N SER A 187 -2.56 -3.84 2.71
CA SER A 187 -3.78 -3.47 2.01
C SER A 187 -3.81 -1.95 1.78
N PHE A 188 -4.35 -1.52 0.65
CA PHE A 188 -4.59 -0.11 0.36
C PHE A 188 -5.75 0.05 -0.61
N ALA A 189 -6.80 0.76 -0.17
CA ALA A 189 -8.09 0.77 -0.86
C ALA A 189 -8.61 -0.65 -1.13
N GLU A 190 -8.78 -1.04 -2.40
CA GLU A 190 -9.27 -2.36 -2.81
C GLU A 190 -8.13 -3.36 -3.06
N LEU A 191 -6.87 -2.91 -2.98
CA LEU A 191 -5.70 -3.75 -3.20
C LEU A 191 -5.28 -4.47 -1.92
N SER A 192 -4.67 -5.65 -2.09
CA SER A 192 -4.07 -6.45 -1.02
C SER A 192 -2.72 -7.02 -1.45
N GLY A 193 -1.95 -7.51 -0.48
CA GLY A 193 -0.67 -8.16 -0.75
C GLY A 193 0.38 -7.22 -1.36
N GLU A 194 1.16 -7.75 -2.31
CA GLU A 194 2.25 -6.99 -2.94
C GLU A 194 1.76 -5.79 -3.77
N ASP A 195 0.60 -5.88 -4.42
CA ASP A 195 0.06 -4.79 -5.22
C ASP A 195 -0.37 -3.60 -4.34
N ALA A 196 -0.86 -3.86 -3.12
CA ALA A 196 -1.08 -2.81 -2.14
C ALA A 196 0.24 -2.14 -1.72
N LEU A 197 1.31 -2.92 -1.55
CA LEU A 197 2.63 -2.36 -1.21
C LEU A 197 3.11 -1.42 -2.31
N VAL A 198 3.07 -1.83 -3.57
CA VAL A 198 3.52 -1.00 -4.71
C VAL A 198 2.90 0.39 -4.65
N GLU A 199 1.57 0.48 -4.49
CA GLU A 199 0.89 1.77 -4.42
C GLU A 199 1.20 2.54 -3.13
N LEU A 200 1.30 1.86 -1.99
CA LEU A 200 1.68 2.50 -0.71
C LEU A 200 3.08 3.11 -0.74
N PHE A 201 4.04 2.47 -1.42
CA PHE A 201 5.41 2.93 -1.53
C PHE A 201 5.59 4.15 -2.44
N LEU A 202 4.64 4.37 -3.35
CA LEU A 202 4.64 5.52 -4.27
C LEU A 202 3.91 6.74 -3.68
N LEU A 203 3.38 6.66 -2.46
CA LEU A 203 2.75 7.78 -1.78
C LEU A 203 3.78 8.83 -1.39
N GLU A 204 3.65 10.04 -1.95
CA GLU A 204 4.49 11.20 -1.58
C GLU A 204 3.98 11.93 -0.33
N ASP A 205 2.69 11.81 -0.01
CA ASP A 205 2.07 12.46 1.13
C ASP A 205 0.96 11.60 1.74
N GLY A 206 0.62 11.89 2.99
CA GLY A 206 -0.35 11.13 3.77
C GLY A 206 0.02 11.12 5.25
N THR A 207 -0.90 10.63 6.07
CA THR A 207 -0.67 10.42 7.50
C THR A 207 -0.52 8.95 7.78
N PHE A 208 0.36 8.61 8.72
CA PHE A 208 0.48 7.25 9.22
C PHE A 208 0.42 7.23 10.74
N TYR A 209 0.05 6.07 11.28
CA TYR A 209 0.27 5.73 12.68
C TYR A 209 0.54 4.24 12.81
N TYR A 210 1.42 3.87 13.72
CA TYR A 210 1.66 2.48 14.06
C TYR A 210 0.63 2.01 15.10
N LYS A 211 0.44 0.71 15.23
CA LYS A 211 -0.26 0.09 16.35
C LYS A 211 0.38 -1.25 16.64
N ALA A 212 0.83 -1.44 17.87
CA ALA A 212 1.28 -2.74 18.34
C ALA A 212 0.05 -3.65 18.48
N GLU A 213 -0.02 -4.70 17.67
CA GLU A 213 -1.11 -5.67 17.70
C GLU A 213 -0.65 -7.04 17.18
N PRO A 214 -1.37 -8.13 17.50
CA PRO A 214 -1.07 -9.45 16.95
C PRO A 214 -1.12 -9.43 15.42
N VAL A 215 -0.03 -9.88 14.81
CA VAL A 215 0.08 -10.03 13.35
C VAL A 215 0.12 -11.52 13.02
N GLU A 216 -0.82 -11.95 12.18
CA GLU A 216 -0.88 -13.30 11.63
C GLU A 216 0.05 -13.46 10.43
N LYS A 217 0.32 -14.70 10.05
CA LYS A 217 1.07 -14.99 8.84
C LYS A 217 0.23 -14.63 7.63
N GLY A 218 0.73 -13.73 6.78
CA GLY A 218 0.06 -13.29 5.57
C GLY A 218 0.70 -13.83 4.29
N PRO A 219 0.13 -13.47 3.12
CA PRO A 219 0.56 -13.94 1.81
C PRO A 219 1.91 -13.39 1.36
N ILE A 220 2.42 -12.32 1.99
CA ILE A 220 3.72 -11.73 1.65
C ILE A 220 4.82 -12.50 2.38
N ASP A 221 4.88 -12.40 3.71
CA ASP A 221 5.89 -13.06 4.57
C ASP A 221 7.34 -12.94 4.02
N ARG A 222 7.77 -11.70 3.75
CA ARG A 222 9.11 -11.41 3.20
C ARG A 222 9.88 -10.43 4.10
N PRO A 223 11.22 -10.57 4.23
CA PRO A 223 12.03 -9.60 4.96
C PRO A 223 11.86 -8.18 4.39
N VAL A 224 11.79 -7.17 5.25
CA VAL A 224 11.59 -5.76 4.84
C VAL A 224 12.62 -5.36 3.79
N GLY A 225 13.92 -5.62 4.03
CA GLY A 225 14.98 -5.26 3.09
C GLY A 225 14.81 -5.82 1.67
N PHE A 226 14.29 -7.04 1.51
CA PHE A 226 14.05 -7.64 0.19
C PHE A 226 12.91 -6.93 -0.55
N VAL A 227 11.84 -6.59 0.17
CA VAL A 227 10.72 -5.84 -0.41
C VAL A 227 11.19 -4.45 -0.84
N LEU A 228 11.99 -3.77 -0.01
CA LEU A 228 12.53 -2.46 -0.36
C LEU A 228 13.40 -2.50 -1.62
N MET A 229 14.20 -3.56 -1.82
CA MET A 229 14.98 -3.76 -3.06
C MET A 229 14.09 -3.94 -4.29
N ASP A 230 13.03 -4.75 -4.20
CA ASP A 230 12.09 -4.96 -5.31
C ASP A 230 11.36 -3.67 -5.69
N ILE A 231 10.96 -2.88 -4.69
CA ILE A 231 10.32 -1.58 -4.89
C ILE A 231 11.28 -0.57 -5.51
N ALA A 232 12.54 -0.53 -5.05
CA ALA A 232 13.56 0.33 -5.66
C ALA A 232 13.76 -0.01 -7.14
N ARG A 233 13.86 -1.30 -7.47
CA ARG A 233 13.93 -1.76 -8.87
C ARG A 233 12.71 -1.32 -9.68
N LEU A 234 11.51 -1.51 -9.14
CA LEU A 234 10.27 -1.09 -9.82
C LEU A 234 10.22 0.44 -10.01
N SER A 235 10.71 1.21 -9.04
CA SER A 235 10.79 2.67 -9.12
C SER A 235 11.75 3.13 -10.21
N ASP A 236 12.92 2.49 -10.34
CA ASP A 236 13.88 2.74 -11.42
C ASP A 236 13.26 2.43 -12.78
N GLU A 237 12.53 1.32 -12.88
CA GLU A 237 11.79 0.94 -14.10
C GLU A 237 10.70 1.96 -14.44
N LEU A 238 9.95 2.45 -13.46
CA LEU A 238 8.92 3.48 -13.64
C LEU A 238 9.52 4.77 -14.20
N VAL A 239 10.67 5.20 -13.65
CA VAL A 239 11.40 6.39 -14.13
C VAL A 239 11.89 6.17 -15.57
N ALA A 240 12.45 5.00 -15.87
CA ALA A 240 12.97 4.68 -17.21
C ALA A 240 11.87 4.58 -18.27
N LEU A 241 10.64 4.20 -17.88
CA LEU A 241 9.51 4.00 -18.78
C LEU A 241 8.51 5.15 -18.79
N LYS A 242 8.74 6.23 -18.02
CA LYS A 242 7.77 7.30 -17.78
C LYS A 242 7.09 7.86 -19.03
N GLU A 243 7.83 8.04 -20.12
CA GLU A 243 7.32 8.56 -21.40
C GLU A 243 6.49 7.55 -22.20
N PHE A 244 6.59 6.26 -21.86
CA PHE A 244 5.90 5.14 -22.51
C PHE A 244 4.76 4.58 -21.66
N LEU A 245 4.51 5.14 -20.47
CA LEU A 245 3.42 4.68 -19.61
C LEU A 245 2.08 5.12 -20.22
N PRO A 246 1.18 4.18 -20.53
CA PRO A 246 -0.10 4.52 -21.12
C PRO A 246 -1.01 5.22 -20.11
N ASN A 247 -1.89 6.09 -20.60
CA ASN A 247 -2.97 6.61 -19.77
C ASN A 247 -4.04 5.53 -19.52
N GLU A 248 -4.95 5.75 -18.56
CA GLU A 248 -5.96 4.73 -18.21
C GLU A 248 -7.02 4.49 -19.29
N ALA A 249 -7.23 5.45 -20.19
CA ALA A 249 -8.15 5.33 -21.31
C ALA A 249 -7.52 4.65 -22.54
N ALA A 250 -6.19 4.47 -22.55
CA ALA A 250 -5.46 3.90 -23.66
C ALA A 250 -5.94 2.48 -23.97
N MET A 251 -6.20 2.22 -25.25
CA MET A 251 -6.60 0.88 -25.69
C MET A 251 -5.36 0.02 -25.92
N VAL A 252 -5.37 -1.18 -25.36
CA VAL A 252 -4.30 -2.16 -25.45
C VAL A 252 -4.78 -3.35 -26.27
N SER A 253 -4.00 -3.76 -27.26
CA SER A 253 -4.29 -4.93 -28.09
C SER A 253 -3.09 -5.85 -28.14
N LEU A 254 -3.32 -7.16 -28.06
CA LEU A 254 -2.29 -8.16 -28.31
C LEU A 254 -1.95 -8.19 -29.80
N ILE A 255 -0.67 -8.04 -30.13
CA ILE A 255 -0.13 -8.22 -31.48
C ILE A 255 0.33 -9.67 -31.63
N GLN A 256 1.14 -10.13 -30.68
CA GLN A 256 1.70 -11.47 -30.65
C GLN A 256 1.97 -11.89 -29.21
N LYS A 257 1.88 -13.19 -28.94
CA LYS A 257 2.24 -13.74 -27.64
C LYS A 257 3.77 -13.63 -27.44
N PRO A 258 4.25 -13.15 -26.29
CA PRO A 258 5.68 -13.19 -25.98
C PRO A 258 6.19 -14.64 -25.92
N GLU A 259 7.47 -14.84 -26.28
CA GLU A 259 8.13 -16.15 -26.16
C GLU A 259 8.33 -16.55 -24.69
N GLU A 260 8.60 -15.57 -23.83
CA GLU A 260 8.81 -15.72 -22.40
C GLU A 260 8.20 -14.52 -21.64
N PHE A 261 7.65 -14.79 -20.46
CA PHE A 261 7.11 -13.76 -19.57
C PHE A 261 8.18 -13.38 -18.54
N ASP A 262 8.50 -12.09 -18.46
CA ASP A 262 9.52 -11.61 -17.53
C ASP A 262 8.95 -11.52 -16.10
N GLU A 263 7.63 -11.36 -15.98
CA GLU A 263 6.92 -11.27 -14.70
C GLU A 263 5.47 -11.79 -14.79
N PRO A 264 4.89 -12.28 -13.67
CA PRO A 264 3.52 -12.82 -13.66
C PRO A 264 2.43 -11.84 -14.12
N ALA A 265 2.69 -10.53 -13.96
CA ALA A 265 1.78 -9.49 -14.43
C ALA A 265 1.60 -9.52 -15.95
N GLU A 266 2.67 -9.80 -16.71
CA GLU A 266 2.62 -9.87 -18.17
C GLU A 266 1.76 -11.05 -18.65
N GLU A 267 1.91 -12.21 -18.01
CA GLU A 267 1.10 -13.40 -18.29
C GLU A 267 -0.38 -13.09 -18.10
N THR A 268 -0.73 -12.51 -16.94
CA THR A 268 -2.13 -12.16 -16.60
C THR A 268 -2.73 -11.16 -17.60
N ILE A 269 -1.95 -10.17 -18.05
CA ILE A 269 -2.38 -9.20 -19.07
C ILE A 269 -2.63 -9.90 -20.40
N VAL A 270 -1.67 -10.71 -20.86
CA VAL A 270 -1.76 -11.40 -22.16
C VAL A 270 -2.93 -12.37 -22.17
N GLU A 271 -3.16 -13.13 -21.11
CA GLU A 271 -4.33 -14.02 -20.98
C GLU A 271 -5.65 -13.25 -21.08
N GLY A 272 -5.74 -12.09 -20.42
CA GLY A 272 -6.90 -11.20 -20.49
C GLY A 272 -7.17 -10.72 -21.92
N LEU A 273 -6.12 -10.29 -22.62
CA LEU A 273 -6.22 -9.82 -24.01
C LEU A 273 -6.53 -10.96 -25.00
N GLU A 274 -5.95 -12.15 -24.81
CA GLU A 274 -6.23 -13.34 -25.63
C GLU A 274 -7.70 -13.76 -25.52
N LYS A 275 -8.25 -13.76 -24.30
CA LYS A 275 -9.60 -14.24 -24.03
C LYS A 275 -10.69 -13.24 -24.42
N GLU A 276 -10.45 -11.96 -24.15
CA GLU A 276 -11.51 -10.94 -24.19
C GLU A 276 -11.27 -9.86 -25.27
N GLY A 277 -10.15 -9.89 -25.97
CA GLY A 277 -9.79 -8.95 -27.02
C GLY A 277 -9.23 -7.61 -26.50
N PRO A 278 -9.11 -6.59 -27.39
CA PRO A 278 -8.56 -5.28 -27.04
C PRO A 278 -9.38 -4.57 -25.97
N ARG A 279 -8.70 -3.95 -24.99
CA ARG A 279 -9.34 -3.30 -23.83
C ARG A 279 -8.57 -2.09 -23.36
N SER A 280 -9.25 -1.19 -22.65
CA SER A 280 -8.58 -0.06 -22.02
C SER A 280 -7.69 -0.50 -20.85
N VAL A 281 -6.66 0.28 -20.54
CA VAL A 281 -5.83 0.07 -19.34
C VAL A 281 -6.70 0.00 -18.08
N LYS A 282 -7.74 0.85 -17.96
CA LYS A 282 -8.67 0.82 -16.83
C LYS A 282 -9.41 -0.52 -16.69
N GLU A 283 -9.91 -1.07 -17.80
CA GLU A 283 -10.57 -2.37 -17.81
C GLU A 283 -9.60 -3.51 -17.45
N LEU A 284 -8.35 -3.41 -17.90
CA LEU A 284 -7.30 -4.36 -17.53
C LEU A 284 -6.96 -4.30 -16.03
N ILE A 285 -6.93 -3.11 -15.41
CA ILE A 285 -6.78 -2.98 -13.95
C ILE A 285 -7.89 -3.76 -13.24
N THR A 286 -9.15 -3.54 -13.65
CA THR A 286 -10.30 -4.21 -13.03
C THR A 286 -10.30 -5.73 -13.27
N PHE A 287 -9.89 -6.17 -14.45
CA PHE A 287 -9.84 -7.58 -14.80
C PHE A 287 -8.74 -8.35 -14.07
N THR A 288 -7.53 -7.77 -14.03
CA THR A 288 -6.35 -8.44 -13.48
C THR A 288 -6.25 -8.33 -11.96
N GLY A 289 -6.87 -7.31 -11.36
CA GLY A 289 -6.70 -6.98 -9.94
C GLY A 289 -5.31 -6.44 -9.58
N LEU A 290 -4.45 -6.22 -10.58
CA LEU A 290 -3.13 -5.65 -10.39
C LEU A 290 -3.22 -4.16 -10.05
N SER A 291 -2.21 -3.67 -9.34
CA SER A 291 -2.00 -2.24 -9.15
C SER A 291 -1.84 -1.53 -10.50
N ALA A 292 -2.33 -0.29 -10.59
CA ALA A 292 -2.23 0.51 -11.79
C ALA A 292 -0.77 0.69 -12.23
N THR A 293 0.13 0.85 -11.25
CA THR A 293 1.58 0.97 -11.49
C THR A 293 2.14 -0.29 -12.14
N ARG A 294 1.95 -1.46 -11.51
CA ARG A 294 2.50 -2.73 -12.00
C ARG A 294 1.96 -3.07 -13.39
N LEU A 295 0.66 -2.86 -13.61
CA LEU A 295 0.03 -3.06 -14.91
C LEU A 295 0.64 -2.16 -16.00
N LYS A 296 0.78 -0.85 -15.75
CA LYS A 296 1.33 0.11 -16.72
C LYS A 296 2.78 -0.19 -17.07
N VAL A 297 3.59 -0.59 -16.08
CA VAL A 297 4.99 -1.02 -16.30
C VAL A 297 5.05 -2.26 -17.18
N ALA A 298 4.25 -3.29 -16.87
CA ALA A 298 4.17 -4.51 -17.67
C ALA A 298 3.68 -4.24 -19.10
N ILE A 299 2.68 -3.37 -19.27
CA ILE A 299 2.21 -2.92 -20.60
C ILE A 299 3.33 -2.21 -21.37
N ALA A 300 4.06 -1.29 -20.75
CA ALA A 300 5.17 -0.59 -21.40
C ALA A 300 6.29 -1.57 -21.84
N LYS A 301 6.61 -2.57 -21.01
CA LYS A 301 7.60 -3.62 -21.35
C LYS A 301 7.14 -4.51 -22.50
N LEU A 302 5.90 -5.00 -22.45
CA LEU A 302 5.30 -5.78 -23.53
C LEU A 302 5.24 -4.99 -24.85
N SER A 303 4.93 -3.69 -24.78
CA SER A 303 4.88 -2.82 -25.94
C SER A 303 6.26 -2.62 -26.56
N LYS A 304 7.29 -2.39 -25.72
CA LYS A 304 8.69 -2.26 -26.17
C LYS A 304 9.22 -3.53 -26.84
N ARG A 305 8.72 -4.70 -26.44
CA ARG A 305 9.01 -6.01 -27.07
C ARG A 305 8.14 -6.30 -28.30
N GLY A 306 7.23 -5.39 -28.67
CA GLY A 306 6.35 -5.53 -29.82
C GLY A 306 5.23 -6.57 -29.63
N CYS A 307 4.99 -7.02 -28.39
CA CYS A 307 3.96 -8.00 -28.08
C CYS A 307 2.56 -7.37 -28.08
N ILE A 308 2.45 -6.10 -27.68
CA ILE A 308 1.17 -5.38 -27.61
C ILE A 308 1.26 -4.00 -28.26
N ALA A 309 0.13 -3.56 -28.84
CA ALA A 309 -0.07 -2.20 -29.34
C ALA A 309 -0.80 -1.37 -28.28
N ILE A 310 -0.38 -0.12 -28.12
CA ILE A 310 -1.04 0.88 -27.27
C ILE A 310 -1.59 1.97 -28.19
N LEU A 311 -2.88 2.26 -28.04
CA LEU A 311 -3.57 3.35 -28.72
C LEU A 311 -3.99 4.37 -27.67
N ASP A 312 -3.10 5.32 -27.40
CA ASP A 312 -3.35 6.51 -26.58
C ASP A 312 -4.17 7.52 -27.41
N SER A 313 -5.48 7.28 -27.57
CA SER A 313 -6.36 8.32 -28.13
C SER A 313 -7.26 8.86 -27.03
N GLU A 314 -7.04 10.12 -26.63
CA GLU A 314 -8.00 10.84 -25.78
C GLU A 314 -9.35 11.06 -26.51
N GLU A 315 -9.40 10.92 -27.84
CA GLU A 315 -10.64 10.91 -28.61
C GLU A 315 -10.66 9.77 -29.64
N PRO A 316 -11.74 8.97 -29.71
CA PRO A 316 -11.93 8.05 -30.83
C PRO A 316 -11.92 8.85 -32.13
N VAL A 317 -11.22 8.36 -33.15
CA VAL A 317 -11.22 8.97 -34.49
C VAL A 317 -12.67 9.08 -34.96
N LYS A 318 -13.24 10.29 -34.91
CA LYS A 318 -14.62 10.56 -35.33
C LYS A 318 -14.69 10.51 -36.83
N LEU A 319 -15.04 9.34 -37.35
CA LEU A 319 -15.36 9.16 -38.75
C LEU A 319 -16.77 9.70 -39.04
N PRO A 320 -16.98 10.40 -40.17
CA PRO A 320 -18.32 10.79 -40.59
C PRO A 320 -19.21 9.57 -40.84
N SER A 321 -20.53 9.78 -40.86
CA SER A 321 -21.53 8.71 -41.07
C SER A 321 -21.39 7.95 -42.39
N GLN A 322 -20.62 8.50 -43.33
CA GLN A 322 -20.07 7.81 -44.48
C GLN A 322 -18.58 8.06 -44.51
N ALA A 323 -17.79 7.04 -44.16
CA ALA A 323 -16.34 7.15 -44.14
C ALA A 323 -15.73 6.11 -45.07
N LYS A 324 -14.60 6.46 -45.69
CA LYS A 324 -13.82 5.55 -46.51
C LYS A 324 -12.49 5.30 -45.81
N VAL A 325 -12.21 4.06 -45.47
CA VAL A 325 -10.99 3.65 -44.78
C VAL A 325 -10.13 2.88 -45.77
N LEU A 326 -8.95 3.42 -46.06
CA LEU A 326 -7.98 2.78 -46.94
C LEU A 326 -7.10 1.87 -46.09
N PHE A 327 -7.07 0.58 -46.39
CA PHE A 327 -6.20 -0.39 -45.71
C PHE A 327 -5.12 -0.86 -46.67
N LEU A 328 -3.87 -0.52 -46.35
CA LEU A 328 -2.68 -0.89 -47.10
C LEU A 328 -1.94 -1.99 -46.33
N SER A 329 -1.63 -3.12 -46.97
CA SER A 329 -0.77 -4.16 -46.39
C SER A 329 0.39 -4.46 -47.32
N GLU A 330 1.60 -4.53 -46.79
CA GLU A 330 2.77 -5.09 -47.49
C GLU A 330 2.99 -6.58 -47.16
N THR A 331 2.29 -7.08 -46.14
CA THR A 331 2.39 -8.46 -45.70
C THR A 331 1.28 -9.29 -46.34
N GLU A 332 1.65 -10.36 -47.06
CA GLU A 332 0.69 -11.31 -47.60
C GLU A 332 -0.14 -11.96 -46.48
N GLY A 333 -1.44 -12.15 -46.71
CA GLY A 333 -2.33 -12.87 -45.78
C GLY A 333 -3.00 -12.01 -44.69
N ILE A 334 -2.43 -10.85 -44.31
CA ILE A 334 -3.05 -9.96 -43.29
C ILE A 334 -4.44 -9.51 -43.71
N ILE A 335 -4.61 -9.14 -44.99
CA ILE A 335 -5.91 -8.69 -45.51
C ILE A 335 -6.95 -9.81 -45.50
N GLY A 336 -6.52 -11.06 -45.73
CA GLY A 336 -7.41 -12.22 -45.63
C GLY A 336 -7.95 -12.38 -44.21
N GLN A 337 -7.06 -12.35 -43.21
CA GLN A 337 -7.42 -12.44 -41.79
C GLN A 337 -8.32 -11.27 -41.36
N PHE A 338 -8.01 -10.06 -41.80
CA PHE A 338 -8.82 -8.88 -41.47
C PHE A 338 -10.23 -8.95 -42.08
N LYS A 339 -10.34 -9.39 -43.34
CA LYS A 339 -11.64 -9.62 -43.99
C LYS A 339 -12.47 -10.70 -43.29
N GLU A 340 -11.82 -11.76 -42.82
CA GLU A 340 -12.47 -12.82 -42.04
C GLU A 340 -12.99 -12.28 -40.70
N LYS A 341 -12.20 -11.46 -40.00
CA LYS A 341 -12.64 -10.82 -38.75
C LYS A 341 -13.78 -9.81 -38.95
N LEU A 342 -13.76 -9.03 -40.03
CA LEU A 342 -14.88 -8.16 -40.41
C LEU A 342 -16.15 -8.96 -40.73
N SER A 343 -16.00 -10.11 -41.41
CA SER A 343 -17.11 -11.03 -41.67
C SER A 343 -17.71 -11.58 -40.39
N GLU A 344 -16.88 -11.94 -39.40
CA GLU A 344 -17.30 -12.46 -38.10
C GLU A 344 -18.04 -11.40 -37.29
N LEU A 345 -17.47 -10.20 -37.16
CA LEU A 345 -17.99 -9.14 -36.31
C LEU A 345 -19.25 -8.47 -36.88
N TYR A 346 -19.31 -8.30 -38.21
CA TYR A 346 -20.36 -7.50 -38.86
C TYR A 346 -21.22 -8.30 -39.86
N GLY A 347 -21.04 -9.62 -39.94
CA GLY A 347 -21.85 -10.50 -40.78
C GLY A 347 -21.65 -10.27 -42.29
N ILE A 348 -20.51 -9.73 -42.70
CA ILE A 348 -20.26 -9.34 -44.09
C ILE A 348 -19.76 -10.55 -44.87
N LYS A 349 -20.47 -10.95 -45.93
CA LYS A 349 -19.98 -12.04 -46.81
C LYS A 349 -18.63 -11.65 -47.40
N ALA A 350 -17.59 -12.42 -47.09
CA ALA A 350 -16.27 -12.28 -47.68
C ALA A 350 -16.38 -12.22 -49.22
N LEU A 351 -16.11 -11.05 -49.80
CA LEU A 351 -16.04 -10.88 -51.24
C LEU A 351 -14.80 -11.63 -51.72
N LYS A 352 -15.00 -12.76 -52.41
CA LYS A 352 -13.92 -13.43 -53.16
C LYS A 352 -13.67 -12.63 -54.45
N GLY A 353 -12.99 -11.49 -54.31
CA GLY A 353 -12.48 -10.73 -55.43
C GLY A 353 -11.27 -11.45 -56.04
N LYS A 354 -11.43 -12.00 -57.25
CA LYS A 354 -10.29 -12.10 -58.16
C LYS A 354 -9.96 -10.66 -58.56
N VAL A 355 -8.80 -10.16 -58.15
CA VAL A 355 -8.12 -8.91 -58.57
C VAL A 355 -8.15 -7.73 -57.58
N MET A 356 -7.04 -7.62 -56.83
CA MET A 356 -6.21 -6.43 -56.50
C MET A 356 -6.75 -5.21 -55.74
N VAL A 357 -8.07 -4.98 -55.60
CA VAL A 357 -8.65 -4.00 -54.64
C VAL A 357 -10.04 -4.48 -54.22
N ASP A 358 -10.26 -4.75 -52.92
CA ASP A 358 -11.60 -5.09 -52.40
C ASP A 358 -12.20 -3.89 -51.67
N MET A 359 -13.43 -3.50 -52.04
CA MET A 359 -14.21 -2.48 -51.33
C MET A 359 -15.30 -3.17 -50.51
N VAL A 360 -15.28 -2.97 -49.19
CA VAL A 360 -16.18 -3.64 -48.24
C VAL A 360 -16.94 -2.60 -47.42
N PRO A 361 -18.22 -2.33 -47.72
CA PRO A 361 -19.04 -1.47 -46.88
C PRO A 361 -19.47 -2.22 -45.61
N VAL A 362 -19.06 -1.68 -44.46
CA VAL A 362 -19.42 -2.14 -43.11
C VAL A 362 -20.46 -1.19 -42.55
N LYS A 363 -21.65 -1.69 -42.22
CA LYS A 363 -22.64 -0.91 -41.45
C LYS A 363 -22.29 -0.98 -39.98
N THR A 364 -22.13 0.18 -39.37
CA THR A 364 -21.89 0.38 -37.94
C THR A 364 -23.06 1.18 -37.33
N GLU A 365 -23.12 1.26 -36.01
CA GLU A 365 -24.08 2.13 -35.31
C GLU A 365 -23.88 3.64 -35.61
N PHE A 366 -22.71 4.02 -36.12
CA PHE A 366 -22.35 5.41 -36.46
C PHE A 366 -22.49 5.73 -37.95
N GLY A 367 -22.80 4.74 -38.80
CA GLY A 367 -22.92 4.92 -40.25
C GLY A 367 -22.28 3.80 -41.08
N THR A 368 -22.08 4.05 -42.38
CA THR A 368 -21.43 3.08 -43.28
C THR A 368 -19.95 3.42 -43.47
N ILE A 369 -19.07 2.47 -43.19
CA ILE A 369 -17.63 2.59 -43.41
C ILE A 369 -17.24 1.72 -44.61
N GLU A 370 -16.74 2.32 -45.68
CA GLU A 370 -16.19 1.61 -46.84
C GLU A 370 -14.71 1.31 -46.63
N PHE A 371 -14.36 0.04 -46.40
CA PHE A 371 -12.97 -0.40 -46.34
C PHE A 371 -12.45 -0.70 -47.75
N VAL A 372 -11.27 -0.19 -48.09
CA VAL A 372 -10.62 -0.43 -49.39
C VAL A 372 -9.28 -1.12 -49.14
N PHE A 373 -9.12 -2.37 -49.58
CA PHE A 373 -7.95 -3.20 -49.27
C PHE A 373 -6.94 -3.27 -50.42
N PHE A 374 -5.64 -3.11 -50.11
CA PHE A 374 -4.52 -3.27 -51.04
C PHE A 374 -3.49 -4.28 -50.52
N GLU A 375 -3.28 -5.39 -51.26
CA GLU A 375 -2.54 -6.57 -50.78
C GLU A 375 -1.01 -6.50 -50.88
N LYS A 376 -0.49 -5.56 -51.70
CA LYS A 376 0.94 -5.19 -51.82
C LYS A 376 1.05 -3.77 -52.37
N ALA A 377 1.12 -2.74 -51.54
CA ALA A 377 1.14 -1.35 -52.03
C ALA A 377 2.35 -1.08 -52.97
N SER A 378 3.47 -1.75 -52.73
CA SER A 378 4.68 -1.78 -53.57
C SER A 378 4.45 -2.28 -55.01
N ASN A 379 3.52 -3.22 -55.22
CA ASN A 379 3.16 -3.72 -56.56
C ASN A 379 2.25 -2.76 -57.33
N PHE A 380 1.60 -1.83 -56.63
CA PHE A 380 0.56 -0.95 -57.16
C PHE A 380 1.04 0.48 -57.23
N LYS A 381 2.20 0.67 -57.86
CA LYS A 381 3.07 1.86 -57.87
C LYS A 381 2.47 3.21 -58.29
N ASN A 382 1.14 3.38 -58.31
CA ASN A 382 0.35 4.63 -58.39
C ASN A 382 -1.19 4.39 -58.27
N LEU A 383 -1.66 3.16 -57.99
CA LEU A 383 -3.08 2.78 -58.11
C LEU A 383 -3.94 3.14 -56.90
N TRP A 384 -3.32 3.33 -55.74
CA TRP A 384 -3.99 3.70 -54.48
C TRP A 384 -4.16 5.22 -54.33
N ARG A 385 -3.32 6.04 -54.98
CA ARG A 385 -3.37 7.51 -54.94
C ARG A 385 -4.75 8.13 -55.25
N PRO A 386 -5.54 7.62 -56.22
CA PRO A 386 -6.91 8.11 -56.44
C PRO A 386 -7.83 7.85 -55.23
N PHE A 387 -7.60 6.79 -54.47
CA PHE A 387 -8.40 6.43 -53.30
C PHE A 387 -8.05 7.25 -52.06
N LEU A 388 -6.82 7.76 -51.96
CA LEU A 388 -6.39 8.66 -50.88
C LEU A 388 -7.23 9.95 -50.81
N LYS A 389 -7.55 10.54 -51.97
CA LYS A 389 -8.28 11.81 -52.03
C LYS A 389 -9.63 11.79 -51.32
N ASP A 390 -10.25 10.60 -51.24
CA ASP A 390 -11.56 10.40 -50.64
C ASP A 390 -11.48 9.58 -49.35
N ALA A 391 -10.28 9.18 -48.91
CA ALA A 391 -10.07 8.40 -47.70
C ALA A 391 -10.12 9.32 -46.47
N HIS A 392 -10.89 8.90 -45.47
CA HIS A 392 -11.01 9.58 -44.19
C HIS A 392 -10.01 9.07 -43.16
N LEU A 393 -9.55 7.82 -43.33
CA LEU A 393 -8.55 7.19 -42.51
C LEU A 393 -7.74 6.23 -43.39
N VAL A 394 -6.43 6.24 -43.21
CA VAL A 394 -5.52 5.29 -43.86
C VAL A 394 -4.90 4.41 -42.78
N LEU A 395 -5.08 3.11 -42.90
CA LEU A 395 -4.51 2.08 -42.05
C LEU A 395 -3.43 1.36 -42.84
N VAL A 396 -2.21 1.33 -42.32
CA VAL A 396 -1.09 0.64 -42.95
C VAL A 396 -0.63 -0.50 -42.04
N ALA A 397 -0.66 -1.74 -42.55
CA ALA A 397 -0.23 -2.93 -41.85
C ALA A 397 1.10 -3.45 -42.41
N GLY A 398 2.11 -3.53 -41.55
CA GLY A 398 3.48 -3.97 -41.88
C GLY A 398 4.51 -2.83 -41.83
N ARG A 399 5.75 -3.10 -42.28
CA ARG A 399 6.75 -2.03 -42.52
C ARG A 399 6.28 -1.23 -43.73
N ALA A 400 5.69 -0.07 -43.48
CA ALA A 400 5.43 0.90 -44.54
C ALA A 400 6.77 1.28 -45.19
N ASP A 401 6.83 1.25 -46.51
CA ASP A 401 7.94 1.86 -47.27
C ASP A 401 7.97 3.36 -46.93
N GLU A 402 9.15 3.95 -46.68
CA GLU A 402 9.29 5.39 -46.36
C GLU A 402 8.61 6.27 -47.42
N SER A 403 8.59 5.82 -48.69
CA SER A 403 7.89 6.52 -49.78
C SER A 403 6.36 6.59 -49.61
N ILE A 404 5.74 5.64 -48.90
CA ILE A 404 4.31 5.66 -48.59
C ILE A 404 4.04 6.64 -47.45
N LEU A 405 4.93 6.72 -46.46
CA LEU A 405 4.81 7.64 -45.33
C LEU A 405 4.99 9.10 -45.78
N ASP A 406 6.02 9.37 -46.60
CA ASP A 406 6.27 10.70 -47.18
C ASP A 406 5.10 11.20 -48.03
N GLU A 407 4.37 10.30 -48.70
CA GLU A 407 3.17 10.62 -49.49
C GLU A 407 1.90 10.80 -48.65
N LEU A 408 1.86 10.29 -47.42
CA LEU A 408 0.72 10.46 -46.50
C LEU A 408 0.84 11.75 -45.64
N GLU A 409 2.06 12.28 -45.46
CA GLU A 409 2.30 13.53 -44.72
C GLU A 409 1.96 14.80 -45.53
N GLY A 410 1.87 14.71 -46.86
CA GLY A 410 1.52 15.83 -47.75
C GLY A 410 0.04 15.88 -48.12
#